data_AF-A0A1G2G180-F1
#
_entry.id   AF-A0A1G2G180-F1
#
_cell.length_a   1.000
_cell.length_b   1.000
_cell.length_c   1.000
_cell.angle_alpha   90.00
_cell.angle_beta   90.00
_cell.angle_gamma   90.00
#
_symmetry.space_group_name_H-M   'P 1'
#
loop_
_entity.id
_entity.type
_entity.pdbx_description
1 polymer ?
#
loop_
_entity_poly.entity_id
_entity_poly.type
_entity_poly.pdbx_seq_one_letter_code
_entity_poly.pdbx_strand_id
1 'polypeptide(L)'
;MNSISSNFTRGQRSALSFFVMTAIAGYMSLFLIDKANDAVDNLDALDNAPYFQQLRTLEKELEGYTDTMMQTYASPALKFSVSYPVAWQIKEQDMQVDFLDPLFQKKGYVNNVASIEVLREISREEAIRKVFFVEDNGLYFAVGRLGRKGDPAVSYSVNNNNIIVGDTAVAVYDSVGTYLGIVSNYRALISHGNRHASMNVLGSRELFDALVSTFTFIN
;
A
#
# COMPACT_ATOMS: atom_id res chain seq x y z
N MET A 1 -52.30 -44.59 23.11
CA MET A 1 -51.05 -44.01 22.56
C MET A 1 -50.70 -44.79 21.31
N ASN A 2 -51.02 -44.28 20.12
CA ASN A 2 -50.71 -44.95 18.85
C ASN A 2 -49.32 -44.51 18.39
N SER A 3 -48.35 -45.41 18.46
CA SER A 3 -47.04 -45.23 17.81
C SER A 3 -47.24 -45.34 16.31
N ILE A 4 -47.10 -44.23 15.58
CA ILE A 4 -47.01 -44.25 14.12
C ILE A 4 -45.64 -44.85 13.76
N SER A 5 -45.62 -46.16 13.48
CA SER A 5 -44.44 -46.84 12.95
C SER A 5 -44.23 -46.42 11.49
N SER A 6 -43.21 -45.62 11.21
CA SER A 6 -42.86 -45.19 9.84
C SER A 6 -42.12 -46.31 9.09
N ASN A 7 -42.88 -47.25 8.54
CA ASN A 7 -42.36 -48.32 7.69
C ASN A 7 -42.17 -47.85 6.24
N PHE A 8 -41.29 -46.87 6.02
CA PHE A 8 -40.75 -46.62 4.68
C PHE A 8 -39.83 -47.77 4.27
N THR A 9 -40.00 -48.32 3.07
CA THR A 9 -39.10 -49.33 2.51
C THR A 9 -37.69 -48.74 2.31
N ARG A 10 -36.64 -49.58 2.27
CA ARG A 10 -35.24 -49.13 2.07
C ARG A 10 -35.10 -48.19 0.86
N GLY A 11 -35.81 -48.47 -0.24
CA GLY A 11 -35.84 -47.62 -1.43
C GLY A 11 -36.53 -46.27 -1.21
N GLN A 12 -37.63 -46.23 -0.47
CA GLN A 12 -38.32 -44.98 -0.12
C GLN A 12 -37.51 -44.11 0.86
N ARG A 13 -36.78 -44.74 1.79
CA ARG A 13 -35.84 -44.02 2.67
C ARG A 13 -34.68 -43.44 1.88
N SER A 14 -34.13 -44.19 0.93
CA SER A 14 -33.05 -43.71 0.05
C SER A 14 -33.50 -42.56 -0.86
N ALA A 15 -34.71 -42.67 -1.44
CA ALA A 15 -35.29 -41.60 -2.25
C ALA A 15 -35.56 -40.35 -1.42
N LEU A 16 -36.14 -40.50 -0.23
CA LEU A 16 -36.39 -39.39 0.69
C LEU A 16 -35.08 -38.73 1.14
N SER A 17 -34.06 -39.51 1.49
CA SER A 17 -32.72 -38.98 1.83
C SER A 17 -32.08 -38.24 0.66
N PHE A 18 -32.25 -38.73 -0.58
CA PHE A 18 -31.77 -38.05 -1.78
C PHE A 18 -32.50 -36.70 -1.99
N PHE A 19 -33.82 -36.66 -1.85
CA PHE A 19 -34.59 -35.42 -1.96
C PHE A 19 -34.23 -34.41 -0.87
N VAL A 20 -34.07 -34.85 0.38
CA VAL A 20 -33.67 -34.00 1.50
C VAL A 20 -32.25 -33.45 1.29
N MET A 21 -31.29 -34.28 0.88
CA MET A 21 -29.93 -33.84 0.58
C MET A 21 -29.89 -32.85 -0.60
N THR A 22 -30.71 -33.09 -1.63
CA THR A 22 -30.81 -32.18 -2.79
C THR A 22 -31.43 -30.84 -2.38
N ALA A 23 -32.45 -30.84 -1.53
CA ALA A 23 -33.06 -29.63 -1.00
C ALA A 23 -32.09 -28.85 -0.10
N ILE A 24 -31.33 -29.52 0.76
CA ILE A 24 -30.29 -28.91 1.59
C ILE A 24 -29.18 -28.32 0.73
N ALA A 25 -28.70 -29.06 -0.29
CA ALA A 25 -27.68 -28.57 -1.20
C ALA A 25 -28.16 -27.35 -2.02
N GLY A 26 -29.42 -27.37 -2.48
CA GLY A 26 -30.05 -26.24 -3.16
C GLY A 26 -30.17 -25.02 -2.25
N TYR A 27 -30.63 -25.21 -1.01
CA TYR A 27 -30.73 -24.13 -0.03
C TYR A 27 -29.36 -23.56 0.36
N MET A 28 -28.36 -24.40 0.56
CA MET A 28 -26.98 -23.96 0.81
C MET A 28 -26.40 -23.20 -0.38
N SER A 29 -26.66 -23.66 -1.61
CA SER A 29 -26.20 -22.97 -2.82
C SER A 29 -26.84 -21.59 -2.93
N LEU A 30 -28.15 -21.49 -2.70
CA LEU A 30 -28.86 -20.21 -2.69
C LEU A 30 -28.39 -19.29 -1.57
N PHE A 31 -28.18 -19.81 -0.36
CA PHE A 31 -27.63 -19.04 0.77
C PHE A 31 -26.21 -18.52 0.49
N LEU A 32 -25.36 -19.32 -0.14
CA LEU A 32 -24.01 -18.91 -0.53
C LEU A 32 -24.05 -17.87 -1.66
N ILE A 33 -24.95 -18.00 -2.63
CA ILE A 33 -25.17 -17.01 -3.70
C ILE A 33 -25.69 -15.70 -3.10
N ASP A 34 -26.66 -15.76 -2.19
CA ASP A 34 -27.21 -14.59 -1.49
C ASP A 34 -26.13 -13.88 -0.67
N LYS A 35 -25.30 -14.64 0.06
CA LYS A 35 -24.14 -14.08 0.78
C LYS A 35 -23.05 -13.54 -0.14
N ALA A 36 -22.84 -14.15 -1.30
CA ALA A 36 -21.91 -13.63 -2.30
C ALA A 36 -22.44 -12.34 -2.94
N ASN A 37 -23.74 -12.26 -3.22
CA ASN A 37 -24.38 -11.06 -3.73
C ASN A 37 -24.38 -9.93 -2.67
N ASP A 38 -24.70 -10.21 -1.41
CA ASP A 38 -24.53 -9.28 -0.30
C ASP A 38 -23.09 -8.74 -0.25
N ALA A 39 -22.09 -9.62 -0.39
CA ALA A 39 -20.69 -9.22 -0.37
C ALA A 39 -20.30 -8.37 -1.59
N VAL A 40 -20.83 -8.69 -2.78
CA VAL A 40 -20.63 -7.92 -4.01
C VAL A 40 -21.32 -6.57 -3.91
N ASP A 41 -22.56 -6.50 -3.44
CA ASP A 41 -23.31 -5.26 -3.25
C ASP A 41 -22.64 -4.36 -2.19
N ASN A 42 -22.07 -4.95 -1.13
CA ASN A 42 -21.27 -4.22 -0.14
C ASN A 42 -19.94 -3.73 -0.72
N LEU A 43 -19.29 -4.50 -1.61
CA LEU A 43 -18.08 -4.08 -2.33
C LEU A 43 -18.38 -2.98 -3.34
N ASP A 44 -19.50 -3.06 -4.06
CA ASP A 44 -19.96 -2.03 -4.98
C ASP A 44 -20.39 -0.77 -4.23
N ALA A 45 -21.00 -0.90 -3.05
CA ALA A 45 -21.29 0.23 -2.17
C ALA A 45 -20.01 0.89 -1.63
N LEU A 46 -18.96 0.11 -1.35
CA LEU A 46 -17.64 0.61 -0.98
C LEU A 46 -16.92 1.29 -2.16
N ASP A 47 -17.00 0.73 -3.38
CA ASP A 47 -16.36 1.30 -4.58
C ASP A 47 -17.07 2.59 -5.06
N ASN A 48 -18.38 2.70 -4.77
CA ASN A 48 -19.19 3.90 -5.04
C ASN A 48 -19.23 4.90 -3.88
N ALA A 49 -18.58 4.61 -2.75
CA ALA A 49 -18.45 5.58 -1.68
C ALA A 49 -17.68 6.80 -2.23
N PRO A 50 -18.20 8.03 -2.05
CA PRO A 50 -17.58 9.25 -2.61
C PRO A 50 -16.09 9.38 -2.27
N TYR A 51 -15.68 8.86 -1.12
CA TYR A 51 -14.31 8.89 -0.62
C TYR A 51 -13.39 7.87 -1.33
N PHE A 52 -13.86 6.66 -1.62
CA PHE A 52 -13.08 5.67 -2.38
C PHE A 52 -12.85 6.12 -3.81
N GLN A 53 -13.84 6.78 -4.42
CA GLN A 53 -13.68 7.40 -5.73
C GLN A 53 -12.66 8.53 -5.70
N GLN A 54 -12.66 9.38 -4.67
CA GLN A 54 -11.64 10.42 -4.49
C GLN A 54 -10.23 9.83 -4.36
N LEU A 55 -10.07 8.71 -3.67
CA LEU A 55 -8.80 8.02 -3.50
C LEU A 55 -8.30 7.44 -4.84
N ARG A 56 -9.17 6.76 -5.60
CA ARG A 56 -8.82 6.24 -6.93
C ARG A 56 -8.49 7.34 -7.94
N THR A 57 -9.23 8.45 -7.92
CA THR A 57 -8.92 9.61 -8.76
C THR A 57 -7.55 10.18 -8.41
N LEU A 58 -7.21 10.21 -7.12
CA LEU A 58 -5.92 10.67 -6.65
C LEU A 58 -4.77 9.75 -7.05
N GLU A 59 -4.93 8.43 -6.92
CA GLU A 59 -3.93 7.46 -7.38
C GLU A 59 -3.66 7.64 -8.89
N LYS A 60 -4.70 7.81 -9.70
CA LYS A 60 -4.56 8.07 -11.14
C LYS A 60 -3.86 9.40 -11.43
N GLU A 61 -4.13 10.45 -10.66
CA GLU A 61 -3.43 11.73 -10.80
C GLU A 61 -1.96 11.65 -10.37
N LEU A 62 -1.64 10.87 -9.33
CA LEU A 62 -0.28 10.61 -8.88
C LEU A 62 0.54 9.81 -9.93
N GLU A 63 -0.09 8.87 -10.61
CA GLU A 63 0.53 8.16 -11.75
C GLU A 63 0.88 9.13 -12.89
N GLY A 64 0.11 10.21 -13.09
CA GLY A 64 0.33 11.20 -14.16
C GLY A 64 1.46 12.22 -13.94
N TYR A 65 2.19 12.17 -12.83
CA TYR A 65 3.20 13.20 -12.46
C TYR A 65 4.51 13.17 -13.26
N THR A 66 4.66 12.22 -14.19
CA THR A 66 5.90 11.99 -14.94
C THR A 66 6.28 13.09 -15.93
N ASP A 67 5.35 13.98 -16.31
CA ASP A 67 5.55 15.04 -17.30
C ASP A 67 5.62 16.45 -16.68
N THR A 68 6.06 16.54 -15.42
CA THR A 68 6.16 17.81 -14.69
C THR A 68 7.58 18.36 -14.67
N MET A 69 7.70 19.69 -14.67
CA MET A 69 9.00 20.35 -14.54
C MET A 69 9.62 20.02 -13.18
N MET A 70 10.84 19.50 -13.20
CA MET A 70 11.58 19.10 -12.01
C MET A 70 12.52 20.21 -11.56
N GLN A 71 12.74 20.32 -10.25
CA GLN A 71 13.77 21.16 -9.65
C GLN A 71 14.61 20.33 -8.68
N THR A 72 15.88 20.68 -8.51
CA THR A 72 16.79 19.95 -7.61
C THR A 72 16.82 20.62 -6.25
N TYR A 73 16.58 19.84 -5.20
CA TYR A 73 16.84 20.22 -3.83
C TYR A 73 18.11 19.54 -3.34
N ALA A 74 18.94 20.29 -2.62
CA ALA A 74 20.15 19.79 -1.98
C ALA A 74 20.15 20.26 -0.53
N SER A 75 20.26 19.34 0.42
CA SER A 75 20.44 19.65 1.84
C SER A 75 21.90 19.45 2.22
N PRO A 76 22.66 20.54 2.50
CA PRO A 76 24.01 20.42 3.03
C PRO A 76 24.04 19.78 4.42
N ALA A 77 22.98 19.95 5.21
CA ALA A 77 22.86 19.39 6.55
C ALA A 77 22.65 17.87 6.50
N LEU A 78 21.75 17.41 5.63
CA LEU A 78 21.40 15.99 5.47
C LEU A 78 22.28 15.26 4.46
N LYS A 79 23.15 15.97 3.73
CA LYS A 79 24.16 15.41 2.81
C LYS A 79 23.57 14.60 1.66
N PHE A 80 22.46 15.06 1.10
CA PHE A 80 21.91 14.51 -0.15
C PHE A 80 21.37 15.60 -1.09
N SER A 81 21.18 15.22 -2.34
CA SER A 81 20.40 15.96 -3.33
C SER A 81 19.41 15.05 -4.04
N VAL A 82 18.26 15.59 -4.43
CA VAL A 82 17.23 14.89 -5.19
C VAL A 82 16.47 15.89 -6.07
N SER A 83 16.04 15.46 -7.26
CA SER A 83 15.14 16.26 -8.08
C SER A 83 13.70 15.86 -7.81
N TYR A 84 12.80 16.84 -7.74
CA TYR A 84 11.39 16.66 -7.40
C TYR A 84 10.53 17.64 -8.21
N PRO A 85 9.21 17.39 -8.36
CA PRO A 85 8.31 18.30 -9.08
C PRO A 85 8.32 19.72 -8.50
N VAL A 86 8.40 20.72 -9.37
CA VAL A 86 8.51 22.14 -8.97
C VAL A 86 7.30 22.65 -8.18
N ALA A 87 6.12 22.05 -8.42
CA ALA A 87 4.88 22.42 -7.76
C ALA A 87 4.82 22.01 -6.28
N TRP A 88 5.71 21.11 -5.85
CA TRP A 88 5.71 20.61 -4.49
C TRP A 88 6.40 21.56 -3.52
N GLN A 89 5.90 21.57 -2.29
CA GLN A 89 6.50 22.28 -1.17
C GLN A 89 7.41 21.35 -0.38
N ILE A 90 8.54 21.88 0.09
CA ILE A 90 9.49 21.14 0.92
C ILE A 90 9.38 21.59 2.38
N LYS A 91 9.43 20.62 3.29
CA LYS A 91 9.63 20.85 4.72
C LYS A 91 10.77 19.99 5.24
N GLU A 92 11.88 20.62 5.61
CA GLU A 92 13.04 19.97 6.23
C GLU A 92 12.91 19.94 7.76
N GLN A 93 13.30 18.82 8.36
CA GLN A 93 13.30 18.50 9.79
C GLN A 93 14.63 17.82 10.15
N ASP A 94 14.86 17.55 11.45
CA ASP A 94 16.18 17.18 12.02
C ASP A 94 16.88 15.98 11.36
N MET A 95 16.14 15.10 10.66
CA MET A 95 16.71 14.00 9.85
C MET A 95 15.88 13.68 8.61
N GLN A 96 14.89 14.52 8.28
CA GLN A 96 13.84 14.17 7.33
C GLN A 96 13.49 15.36 6.45
N VAL A 97 13.16 15.07 5.19
CA VAL A 97 12.61 16.04 4.25
C VAL A 97 11.28 15.50 3.74
N ASP A 98 10.23 16.29 3.95
CA ASP A 98 8.89 16.01 3.48
C ASP A 98 8.59 16.81 2.21
N PHE A 99 7.98 16.13 1.24
CA PHE A 99 7.51 16.73 0.00
C PHE A 99 5.99 16.69 -0.03
N LEU A 100 5.40 17.88 -0.11
CA LEU A 100 3.96 18.10 -0.03
C LEU A 100 3.46 18.59 -1.37
N ASP A 101 2.44 17.92 -1.91
CA ASP A 101 1.72 18.40 -3.09
C ASP A 101 0.52 19.28 -2.64
N PRO A 102 0.47 20.56 -3.05
CA PRO A 102 -0.66 21.43 -2.75
C PRO A 102 -2.01 20.90 -3.24
N LEU A 103 -2.05 20.09 -4.31
CA LEU A 103 -3.29 19.46 -4.79
C LEU A 103 -3.79 18.41 -3.82
N PHE A 104 -2.89 17.61 -3.24
CA PHE A 104 -3.20 16.66 -2.18
C PHE A 104 -3.86 17.35 -0.99
N GLN A 105 -3.25 18.45 -0.54
CA GLN A 105 -3.74 19.23 0.59
C GLN A 105 -5.11 19.85 0.30
N LYS A 106 -5.32 20.39 -0.92
CA LYS A 106 -6.63 20.93 -1.34
C LYS A 106 -7.74 19.87 -1.35
N LYS A 107 -7.39 18.62 -1.60
CA LYS A 107 -8.31 17.48 -1.56
C LYS A 107 -8.50 16.87 -0.17
N GLY A 108 -7.91 17.48 0.87
CA GLY A 108 -8.09 17.10 2.27
C GLY A 108 -7.16 15.99 2.75
N TYR A 109 -6.17 15.59 1.95
CA TYR A 109 -5.19 14.59 2.33
C TYR A 109 -4.05 15.20 3.17
N VAL A 110 -3.73 14.55 4.29
CA VAL A 110 -2.69 15.02 5.23
C VAL A 110 -1.32 14.42 4.94
N ASN A 111 -1.29 13.25 4.29
CA ASN A 111 -0.06 12.52 4.05
C ASN A 111 0.86 13.27 3.06
N ASN A 112 2.17 13.17 3.31
CA ASN A 112 3.20 13.68 2.40
C ASN A 112 3.26 12.80 1.16
N VAL A 113 3.39 13.39 -0.03
CA VAL A 113 3.47 12.63 -1.29
C VAL A 113 4.79 11.88 -1.38
N ALA A 114 5.88 12.49 -0.91
CA ALA A 114 7.14 11.80 -0.70
C ALA A 114 7.81 12.24 0.60
N SER A 115 8.68 11.39 1.14
CA SER A 115 9.56 11.74 2.25
C SER A 115 10.91 11.06 2.10
N ILE A 116 11.96 11.73 2.55
CA ILE A 116 13.32 11.19 2.63
C ILE A 116 13.81 11.34 4.06
N GLU A 117 14.16 10.23 4.71
CA GLU A 117 14.77 10.21 6.04
C GLU A 117 16.22 9.75 5.92
N VAL A 118 17.16 10.51 6.45
CA VAL A 118 18.56 10.08 6.54
C VAL A 118 18.73 9.20 7.77
N LEU A 119 19.41 8.08 7.58
CA LEU A 119 19.67 7.10 8.62
C LEU A 119 21.16 7.17 8.99
N ARG A 120 21.50 8.01 9.97
CA ARG A 120 22.89 8.19 10.41
C ARG A 120 23.31 7.09 11.37
N GLU A 121 24.58 6.70 11.25
CA GLU A 121 25.30 5.88 12.25
C GLU A 121 24.69 4.50 12.54
N ILE A 122 23.99 3.92 11.56
CA ILE A 122 23.44 2.56 11.67
C ILE A 122 24.07 1.61 10.66
N SER A 123 24.07 0.31 10.98
CA SER A 123 24.50 -0.71 10.03
C SER A 123 23.50 -0.86 8.87
N ARG A 124 23.93 -1.48 7.77
CA ARG A 124 23.02 -1.76 6.64
C ARG A 124 21.88 -2.68 7.07
N GLU A 125 22.15 -3.67 7.92
CA GLU A 125 21.15 -4.60 8.45
C GLU A 125 20.14 -3.87 9.33
N GLU A 126 20.60 -2.95 10.18
CA GLU A 126 19.74 -2.09 11.00
C GLU A 126 18.91 -1.14 10.14
N ALA A 127 19.48 -0.60 9.06
CA ALA A 127 18.77 0.24 8.11
C ALA A 127 17.66 -0.54 7.39
N ILE A 128 17.94 -1.77 6.94
CA ILE A 128 16.93 -2.65 6.35
C ILE A 128 15.80 -2.92 7.35
N ARG A 129 16.15 -3.23 8.61
CA ARG A 129 15.19 -3.42 9.70
C ARG A 129 14.32 -2.18 9.86
N LYS A 130 14.91 -1.02 10.09
CA LYS A 130 14.16 0.24 10.32
C LYS A 130 13.26 0.62 9.13
N VAL A 131 13.70 0.39 7.90
CA VAL A 131 12.94 0.76 6.71
C VAL A 131 11.77 -0.22 6.46
N PHE A 132 12.01 -1.53 6.50
CA PHE A 132 11.02 -2.51 6.04
C PHE A 132 10.31 -3.28 7.14
N PHE A 133 10.80 -3.19 8.38
CA PHE A 133 10.28 -3.92 9.52
C PHE A 133 9.91 -2.93 10.63
N VAL A 134 8.61 -2.69 10.81
CA VAL A 134 8.13 -1.96 11.98
C VAL A 134 7.99 -2.96 13.11
N GLU A 135 8.79 -2.80 14.16
CA GLU A 135 8.63 -3.53 15.42
C GLU A 135 7.64 -2.75 16.30
N ASP A 136 6.48 -3.35 16.58
CA ASP A 136 5.58 -2.88 17.63
C ASP A 136 5.28 -4.06 18.56
N ASN A 137 5.54 -3.88 19.86
CA ASN A 137 5.33 -4.88 20.91
C ASN A 137 5.92 -6.28 20.64
N GLY A 138 7.10 -6.36 20.02
CA GLY A 138 7.78 -7.64 19.74
C GLY A 138 7.20 -8.45 18.57
N LEU A 139 6.30 -7.84 17.78
CA LEU A 139 5.78 -8.39 16.53
C LEU A 139 6.41 -7.65 15.34
N TYR A 140 6.92 -8.42 14.38
CA TYR A 140 7.45 -7.88 13.13
C TYR A 140 6.31 -7.65 12.14
N PHE A 141 5.99 -6.39 11.84
CA PHE A 141 5.17 -6.06 10.68
C PHE A 141 6.12 -5.88 9.49
N ALA A 142 6.23 -6.92 8.66
CA ALA A 142 6.83 -6.78 7.34
C ALA A 142 5.89 -5.91 6.51
N VAL A 143 6.32 -4.70 6.18
CA VAL A 143 5.51 -3.84 5.34
C VAL A 143 5.67 -4.34 3.90
N GLY A 144 4.65 -5.09 3.46
CA GLY A 144 4.39 -5.46 2.07
C GLY A 144 5.46 -6.30 1.35
N ARG A 145 5.12 -6.68 0.11
CA ARG A 145 5.93 -7.55 -0.73
C ARG A 145 7.13 -6.75 -1.23
N LEU A 146 8.30 -7.36 -1.29
CA LEU A 146 9.40 -6.80 -2.06
C LEU A 146 9.03 -6.94 -3.56
N GLY A 147 8.38 -5.90 -4.13
CA GLY A 147 7.95 -5.81 -5.54
C GLY A 147 6.65 -6.55 -5.92
N ARG A 148 6.10 -6.29 -7.11
CA ARG A 148 4.88 -6.97 -7.63
C ARG A 148 5.17 -8.37 -8.17
N LYS A 149 4.13 -9.19 -8.38
CA LYS A 149 4.24 -10.55 -8.97
C LYS A 149 4.75 -10.43 -10.42
N GLY A 150 6.04 -10.69 -10.63
CA GLY A 150 6.68 -10.66 -11.94
C GLY A 150 7.71 -9.55 -12.14
N ASP A 151 7.91 -8.66 -11.16
CA ASP A 151 8.93 -7.61 -11.26
C ASP A 151 10.36 -8.16 -11.06
N PRO A 152 11.34 -7.72 -11.87
CA PRO A 152 12.73 -8.09 -11.70
C PRO A 152 13.34 -7.41 -10.46
N ALA A 153 14.07 -8.21 -9.67
CA ALA A 153 14.95 -7.86 -8.55
C ALA A 153 14.67 -6.54 -7.79
N VAL A 154 14.02 -6.73 -6.64
CA VAL A 154 13.99 -6.01 -5.35
C VAL A 154 15.21 -5.13 -4.96
N SER A 155 16.35 -5.31 -5.61
CA SER A 155 17.57 -4.57 -5.34
C SER A 155 18.28 -4.23 -6.65
N TYR A 156 18.61 -2.96 -6.85
CA TYR A 156 19.33 -2.48 -8.04
C TYR A 156 20.28 -1.34 -7.66
N SER A 157 21.12 -0.90 -8.60
CA SER A 157 22.06 0.20 -8.36
C SER A 157 21.81 1.35 -9.34
N VAL A 158 21.72 2.58 -8.82
CA VAL A 158 21.62 3.83 -9.61
C VAL A 158 22.48 4.90 -8.97
N ASN A 159 23.23 5.68 -9.76
CA ASN A 159 24.15 6.72 -9.28
C ASN A 159 25.13 6.24 -8.19
N ASN A 160 25.66 5.02 -8.34
CA ASN A 160 26.50 4.33 -7.35
C ASN A 160 25.81 4.09 -5.98
N ASN A 161 24.50 4.28 -5.88
CA ASN A 161 23.72 3.91 -4.72
C ASN A 161 23.16 2.50 -4.91
N ASN A 162 23.16 1.70 -3.85
CA ASN A 162 22.44 0.45 -3.77
C ASN A 162 21.03 0.73 -3.26
N ILE A 163 20.04 0.40 -4.07
CA ILE A 163 18.62 0.61 -3.80
C ILE A 163 18.00 -0.73 -3.47
N ILE A 164 17.26 -0.81 -2.37
CA ILE A 164 16.35 -1.90 -2.06
C ILE A 164 14.94 -1.32 -2.02
N VAL A 165 13.98 -1.92 -2.72
CA VAL A 165 12.61 -1.39 -2.81
C VAL A 165 11.59 -2.38 -2.25
N GLY A 166 10.67 -1.87 -1.45
CA GLY A 166 9.48 -2.54 -0.95
C GLY A 166 8.22 -1.88 -1.48
N ASP A 167 7.23 -2.70 -1.83
CA ASP A 167 5.89 -2.27 -2.18
C ASP A 167 5.00 -2.44 -0.94
N THR A 168 4.54 -1.32 -0.40
CA THR A 168 3.81 -1.25 0.85
C THR A 168 2.45 -0.63 0.65
N ALA A 169 1.59 -0.69 1.65
CA ALA A 169 0.30 -0.02 1.62
C ALA A 169 0.13 0.74 2.92
N VAL A 170 -0.32 1.99 2.84
CA VAL A 170 -0.49 2.87 4.01
C VAL A 170 -1.93 3.33 4.10
N ALA A 171 -2.45 3.37 5.32
CA ALA A 171 -3.73 3.99 5.60
C ALA A 171 -3.61 5.51 5.40
N VAL A 172 -4.56 6.08 4.68
CA VAL A 172 -4.66 7.51 4.42
C VAL A 172 -5.79 8.08 5.25
N TYR A 173 -5.57 9.26 5.81
CA TYR A 173 -6.53 9.95 6.67
C TYR A 173 -6.76 11.38 6.18
N ASP A 174 -7.96 11.91 6.41
CA ASP A 174 -8.25 13.32 6.18
C ASP A 174 -7.67 14.23 7.29
N SER A 175 -7.83 15.54 7.13
CA SER A 175 -7.39 16.56 8.10
C SER A 175 -8.08 16.49 9.46
N VAL A 176 -9.15 15.69 9.60
CA VAL A 176 -9.94 15.50 10.82
C VAL A 176 -9.68 14.12 11.44
N GLY A 177 -8.84 13.28 10.80
CA GLY A 177 -8.47 11.95 11.26
C GLY A 177 -9.42 10.83 10.81
N THR A 178 -10.33 11.10 9.87
CA THR A 178 -11.19 10.07 9.27
C THR A 178 -10.38 9.16 8.37
N TYR A 179 -10.52 7.84 8.53
CA TYR A 179 -9.91 6.86 7.64
C TYR A 179 -10.50 6.97 6.23
N LEU A 180 -9.64 7.19 5.23
CA LEU A 180 -10.03 7.38 3.83
C LEU A 180 -9.78 6.15 2.95
N GLY A 181 -9.00 5.18 3.43
CA GLY A 181 -8.65 3.98 2.69
C GLY A 181 -7.17 3.66 2.79
N ILE A 182 -6.72 2.76 1.92
CA ILE A 182 -5.33 2.33 1.81
C ILE A 182 -4.82 2.72 0.41
N VAL A 183 -3.63 3.31 0.36
CA VAL A 183 -2.94 3.67 -0.89
C VAL A 183 -1.61 2.93 -0.97
N SER A 184 -1.20 2.60 -2.18
CA SER A 184 0.13 2.03 -2.44
C SER A 184 1.23 2.99 -1.96
N ASN A 185 2.28 2.49 -1.36
CA ASN A 185 3.42 3.27 -0.90
C ASN A 185 4.70 2.56 -1.30
N TYR A 186 5.49 3.19 -2.14
CA TYR A 186 6.76 2.68 -2.59
C TYR A 186 7.83 3.19 -1.64
N ARG A 187 8.45 2.26 -0.91
CA ARG A 187 9.47 2.55 0.09
C ARG A 187 10.80 1.99 -0.37
N ALA A 188 11.88 2.74 -0.21
CA ALA A 188 13.22 2.25 -0.51
C ALA A 188 14.27 2.62 0.51
N LEU A 189 15.21 1.70 0.66
CA LEU A 189 16.49 1.95 1.30
C LEU A 189 17.52 2.28 0.21
N ILE A 190 18.07 3.48 0.29
CA ILE A 190 19.14 3.98 -0.58
C ILE A 190 20.44 3.96 0.21
N SER A 191 21.46 3.27 -0.28
CA SER A 191 22.73 3.08 0.44
C SER A 191 23.94 3.40 -0.41
N HIS A 192 24.91 4.13 0.14
CA HIS A 192 26.19 4.40 -0.51
C HIS A 192 27.33 4.41 0.54
N GLY A 193 28.17 3.37 0.52
CA GLY A 193 29.11 3.12 1.61
C GLY A 193 28.36 2.94 2.92
N ASN A 194 28.71 3.72 3.96
CA ASN A 194 28.07 3.71 5.28
C ASN A 194 26.95 4.76 5.42
N ARG A 195 26.49 5.35 4.31
CA ARG A 195 25.39 6.32 4.29
C ARG A 195 24.12 5.63 3.84
N HIS A 196 23.05 5.83 4.58
CA HIS A 196 21.75 5.21 4.36
C HIS A 196 20.65 6.28 4.39
N ALA A 197 19.65 6.14 3.51
CA ALA A 197 18.46 6.96 3.50
C ALA A 197 17.23 6.10 3.18
N SER A 198 16.12 6.39 3.85
CA SER A 198 14.80 5.87 3.52
C SER A 198 14.11 6.86 2.59
N MET A 199 13.51 6.40 1.51
CA MET A 199 12.62 7.20 0.65
C MET A 199 11.25 6.56 0.62
N ASN A 200 10.20 7.36 0.77
CA ASN A 200 8.81 6.93 0.62
C ASN A 200 8.13 7.77 -0.45
N VAL A 201 7.29 7.15 -1.26
CA VAL A 201 6.49 7.81 -2.28
C VAL A 201 5.12 7.16 -2.35
N LEU A 202 4.08 7.98 -2.21
CA LEU A 202 2.69 7.52 -2.25
C LEU A 202 2.19 7.37 -3.68
N GLY A 203 1.43 6.31 -3.91
CA GLY A 203 0.57 6.05 -5.07
C GLY A 203 1.27 5.77 -6.40
N SER A 204 2.49 6.28 -6.64
CA SER A 204 3.11 6.27 -7.97
C SER A 204 4.49 5.63 -7.99
N ARG A 205 4.61 4.52 -8.73
CA ARG A 205 5.88 3.82 -8.94
C ARG A 205 6.81 4.61 -9.85
N GLU A 206 6.26 5.21 -10.89
CA GLU A 206 7.05 5.96 -11.88
C GLU A 206 7.68 7.20 -11.23
N LEU A 207 6.91 7.92 -10.41
CA LEU A 207 7.41 9.03 -9.61
C LEU A 207 8.50 8.57 -8.63
N PHE A 208 8.29 7.43 -7.97
CA PHE A 208 9.29 6.82 -7.12
C PHE A 208 10.60 6.55 -7.86
N ASP A 209 10.54 5.91 -9.02
CA ASP A 209 11.72 5.58 -9.81
C ASP A 209 12.42 6.88 -10.32
N ALA A 210 11.65 7.91 -10.68
CA ALA A 210 12.18 9.21 -11.07
C ALA A 210 12.94 9.89 -9.92
N LEU A 211 12.37 9.93 -8.70
CA LEU A 211 13.04 10.50 -7.52
C LEU A 211 14.31 9.72 -7.17
N VAL A 212 14.23 8.38 -7.13
CA VAL A 212 15.41 7.54 -6.86
C VAL A 212 16.51 7.74 -7.91
N SER A 213 16.14 7.90 -9.18
CA SER A 213 17.11 8.06 -10.27
C SER A 213 17.93 9.34 -10.19
N THR A 214 17.44 10.35 -9.48
CA THR A 214 18.12 11.64 -9.30
C THR A 214 18.73 11.79 -7.91
N PHE A 215 18.44 10.86 -7.00
CA PHE A 215 18.99 10.88 -5.65
C PHE A 215 20.51 10.66 -5.68
N THR A 216 21.23 11.49 -4.93
CA THR A 216 22.69 11.37 -4.75
C THR A 216 23.08 11.81 -3.34
N PHE A 217 23.96 11.06 -2.69
CA PHE A 217 24.62 11.54 -1.48
C PHE A 217 25.72 12.54 -1.84
N ILE A 218 25.73 13.70 -1.19
CA ILE A 218 26.70 14.78 -1.39
C ILE A 218 27.65 14.89 -0.19
N ASN A 219 28.82 15.51 -0.40
CA ASN A 219 29.86 15.63 0.62
C ASN A 219 29.70 16.86 1.51
#